data_AF-A0A920TGR0-F1
#
_entry.id   AF-A0A920TGR0-F1
#
_cell.length_a   1.000
_cell.length_b   1.000
_cell.length_c   1.000
_cell.angle_alpha   90.00
_cell.angle_beta   90.00
_cell.angle_gamma   90.00
#
_symmetry.space_group_name_H-M   'P 1'
#
loop_
_entity.id
_entity.type
_entity.pdbx_description
1 polymer ?
#
loop_
_entity_poly.entity_id
_entity_poly.type
_entity_poly.pdbx_seq_one_letter_code
_entity_poly.pdbx_strand_id
1 'polypeptide(L)'
;MLKLYKNNIQSFSALIKFPEFTMQEILDSAINYKLLPAGVTRFLIANRVLGLNIPLNVLFSNKSLTQKNEWLNEAITEKFHQNKVRHYTEPVIIVED
;
A
#
# COMPACT_ATOMS: atom_id res chain seq x y z
N MET A 1 -5.23 -27.05 -1.35
CA MET A 1 -4.61 -25.87 -2.00
C MET A 1 -3.56 -26.25 -3.05
N LEU A 2 -2.54 -27.07 -2.77
CA LEU A 2 -1.51 -27.47 -3.76
C LEU A 2 -2.04 -28.18 -5.02
N LYS A 3 -3.14 -28.95 -4.92
CA LYS A 3 -3.76 -29.64 -6.07
C LYS A 3 -4.36 -28.70 -7.13
N LEU A 4 -4.75 -27.47 -6.76
CA LEU A 4 -5.40 -26.51 -7.68
C LEU A 4 -4.41 -25.82 -8.62
N TYR A 5 -3.13 -25.73 -8.24
CA TYR A 5 -2.11 -25.01 -9.02
C TYR A 5 -1.56 -25.80 -10.21
N LYS A 6 -1.81 -27.12 -10.30
CA LYS A 6 -1.24 -27.97 -11.35
C LYS A 6 -1.85 -27.77 -12.74
N ASN A 7 -3.05 -27.22 -12.85
CA ASN A 7 -3.81 -27.27 -14.11
C ASN A 7 -3.61 -26.06 -15.04
N ASN A 8 -2.95 -24.98 -14.59
CA ASN A 8 -2.87 -23.72 -15.36
C ASN A 8 -1.45 -23.08 -15.41
N ILE A 9 -0.39 -23.81 -15.06
CA ILE A 9 0.98 -23.25 -15.06
C ILE A 9 1.88 -24.11 -15.95
N GLN A 10 2.36 -23.52 -17.05
CA GLN A 10 2.98 -24.26 -18.15
C GLN A 10 4.44 -24.67 -17.87
N SER A 11 5.17 -23.98 -16.99
CA SER A 11 6.40 -24.49 -16.36
C SER A 11 6.83 -23.62 -15.17
N PHE A 12 7.24 -24.22 -14.07
CA PHE A 12 7.97 -23.57 -12.98
C PHE A 12 9.01 -24.55 -12.41
N SER A 13 10.16 -24.06 -11.96
CA SER A 13 11.23 -24.91 -11.43
C SER A 13 11.05 -25.23 -9.94
N ALA A 14 10.45 -24.34 -9.15
CA ALA A 14 10.10 -24.57 -7.74
C ALA A 14 9.00 -23.60 -7.24
N LEU A 15 8.29 -23.99 -6.17
CA LEU A 15 7.37 -23.13 -5.42
C LEU A 15 7.87 -22.99 -3.99
N ILE A 16 8.13 -21.75 -3.55
CA ILE A 16 8.58 -21.44 -2.19
C ILE A 16 7.41 -20.87 -1.41
N LYS A 17 7.14 -21.42 -0.23
CA LYS A 17 6.12 -20.91 0.70
C LYS A 17 6.80 -20.41 1.97
N PHE A 18 6.57 -19.15 2.30
CA PHE A 18 6.94 -18.55 3.59
C PHE A 18 5.81 -18.73 4.60
N PRO A 19 6.10 -18.75 5.92
CA PRO A 19 5.07 -18.69 6.94
C PRO A 19 4.30 -17.37 6.84
N GLU A 20 3.03 -17.41 7.23
CA GLU A 20 2.24 -16.20 7.40
C GLU A 20 2.69 -15.51 8.70
N PHE A 21 2.94 -14.21 8.63
CA PHE A 21 3.28 -13.40 9.79
C PHE A 21 2.01 -12.82 10.39
N THR A 22 1.86 -12.95 11.69
CA THR A 22 0.86 -12.20 12.45
C THR A 22 1.23 -10.72 12.53
N MET A 23 0.25 -9.86 12.77
CA MET A 23 0.51 -8.42 12.96
C MET A 23 1.47 -8.16 14.13
N GLN A 24 1.39 -8.95 15.21
CA GLN A 24 2.27 -8.81 16.36
C GLN A 24 3.73 -9.10 15.99
N GLU A 25 4.00 -10.19 15.25
CA GLU A 25 5.36 -10.51 14.79
C GLU A 25 5.95 -9.43 13.89
N ILE A 26 5.13 -8.82 13.03
CA ILE A 26 5.56 -7.71 12.17
C ILE A 26 5.91 -6.48 13.02
N LEU A 27 5.07 -6.13 14.00
CA LEU A 27 5.31 -5.01 14.91
C LEU A 27 6.55 -5.25 15.77
N ASP A 28 6.70 -6.43 16.35
CA ASP A 28 7.86 -6.81 17.15
C ASP A 28 9.14 -6.74 16.30
N SER A 29 9.10 -7.18 15.05
CA SER A 29 10.23 -7.07 14.12
C SER A 29 10.63 -5.60 13.93
N ALA A 30 9.66 -4.71 13.68
CA ALA A 30 9.91 -3.29 13.48
C ALA A 30 10.45 -2.59 14.73
N ILE A 31 9.84 -2.83 15.91
CA ILE A 31 10.26 -2.25 17.20
C ILE A 31 11.68 -2.68 17.56
N ASN A 32 12.03 -3.94 17.27
CA ASN A 32 13.34 -4.50 17.56
C ASN A 32 14.39 -4.27 16.44
N TYR A 33 14.09 -3.41 15.45
CA TYR A 33 14.97 -3.13 14.31
C TYR A 33 15.42 -4.38 13.53
N LYS A 34 14.59 -5.43 13.50
CA LYS A 34 14.81 -6.65 12.73
C LYS A 34 14.08 -6.55 11.39
N LEU A 35 14.81 -6.78 10.31
CA LEU A 35 14.24 -6.77 8.96
C LEU A 35 13.73 -8.16 8.59
N LEU A 36 12.51 -8.21 8.04
CA LEU A 36 12.01 -9.39 7.34
C LEU A 36 12.54 -9.38 5.90
N PRO A 37 12.71 -10.54 5.25
CA PRO A 37 13.06 -10.60 3.83
C PRO A 37 12.04 -9.82 2.98
N ALA A 38 12.50 -9.10 1.95
CA ALA A 38 11.60 -8.39 1.06
C ALA A 38 10.74 -9.37 0.23
N GLY A 39 9.50 -9.00 -0.05
CA GLY A 39 8.60 -9.77 -0.92
C GLY A 39 7.94 -11.01 -0.29
N VAL A 40 8.12 -11.26 1.01
CA VAL A 40 7.53 -12.42 1.70
C VAL A 40 6.25 -12.10 2.47
N THR A 41 5.95 -10.81 2.67
CA THR A 41 4.72 -10.33 3.32
C THR A 41 3.71 -9.85 2.26
N ARG A 42 2.42 -10.08 2.51
CA ARG A 42 1.33 -9.63 1.62
C ARG A 42 0.20 -9.00 2.43
N PHE A 43 0.09 -7.69 2.39
CA PHE A 43 -0.99 -6.94 3.02
C PHE A 43 -2.14 -6.72 2.02
N LEU A 44 -3.34 -7.14 2.40
CA LEU A 44 -4.57 -6.82 1.68
C LEU A 44 -5.20 -5.58 2.31
N ILE A 45 -5.01 -4.43 1.67
CA ILE A 45 -5.53 -3.14 2.15
C ILE A 45 -6.75 -2.78 1.31
N ALA A 46 -7.94 -2.89 1.91
CA ALA A 46 -9.18 -2.43 1.31
C ALA A 46 -9.22 -0.90 1.27
N ASN A 47 -9.90 -0.32 0.28
CA ASN A 47 -10.11 1.13 0.13
C ASN A 47 -8.81 1.97 0.15
N ARG A 48 -7.71 1.40 -0.35
CA ARG A 48 -6.44 2.10 -0.50
C ARG A 48 -6.59 3.35 -1.38
N VAL A 49 -6.12 4.48 -0.88
CA VAL A 49 -6.09 5.76 -1.60
C VAL A 49 -4.95 5.75 -2.61
N LEU A 50 -5.25 6.12 -3.85
CA LEU A 50 -4.29 6.16 -4.98
C LEU A 50 -4.35 7.53 -5.64
N GLY A 51 -3.31 7.91 -6.39
CA GLY A 51 -3.25 9.19 -7.11
C GLY A 51 -3.30 10.45 -6.22
N LEU A 52 -2.86 10.37 -4.95
CA LEU A 52 -2.89 11.52 -4.06
C LEU A 52 -1.94 12.64 -4.55
N ASN A 53 -0.80 12.25 -5.14
CA ASN A 53 0.18 13.11 -5.83
C ASN A 53 0.61 14.31 -4.97
N ILE A 54 1.12 14.02 -3.77
CA ILE A 54 1.60 15.04 -2.83
C ILE A 54 2.88 15.69 -3.38
N PRO A 55 2.94 17.03 -3.50
CA PRO A 55 4.15 17.71 -3.92
C PRO A 55 5.31 17.49 -2.93
N LEU A 56 6.49 17.12 -3.46
CA LEU A 56 7.67 16.82 -2.64
C LEU A 56 8.12 18.02 -1.80
N ASN A 57 7.94 19.25 -2.30
CA ASN A 57 8.28 20.47 -1.55
C ASN A 57 7.48 20.58 -0.23
N VAL A 58 6.27 20.03 -0.16
CA VAL A 58 5.52 19.97 1.11
C VAL A 58 6.16 18.98 2.07
N LEU A 59 6.55 17.79 1.58
CA LEU A 59 7.19 16.76 2.40
C LEU A 59 8.53 17.24 2.97
N PHE A 60 9.36 17.88 2.14
CA PHE A 60 10.66 18.42 2.53
C PHE A 60 10.61 19.76 3.26
N SER A 61 9.43 20.38 3.39
CA SER A 61 9.32 21.67 4.10
C SER A 61 9.63 21.53 5.59
N ASN A 62 10.16 22.62 6.17
CA ASN A 62 10.37 22.78 7.62
C ASN A 62 9.08 23.07 8.40
N LYS A 63 7.90 22.92 7.77
CA LYS A 63 6.61 23.06 8.43
C LYS A 63 6.45 22.01 9.53
N SER A 64 5.75 22.36 10.61
CA SER A 64 5.43 21.41 11.66
C SER A 64 4.52 20.29 11.15
N LEU A 65 4.47 19.17 11.86
CA LEU A 65 3.56 18.07 11.54
C LEU A 65 2.10 18.55 11.48
N THR A 66 1.69 19.42 12.42
CA THR A 66 0.35 20.03 12.45
C THR A 66 0.06 20.79 11.15
N GLN A 67 0.98 21.66 10.73
CA GLN A 67 0.83 22.44 9.50
C GLN A 67 0.80 21.55 8.24
N LYS A 68 1.55 20.45 8.22
CA LYS A 68 1.50 19.47 7.12
C LYS A 68 0.17 18.73 7.09
N ASN A 69 -0.39 18.39 8.26
CA ASN A 69 -1.71 17.76 8.36
C ASN A 69 -2.84 18.72 7.95
N GLU A 70 -2.77 19.99 8.35
CA GLU A 70 -3.70 21.03 7.90
C GLU A 70 -3.69 21.15 6.38
N TRP A 71 -2.51 21.30 5.79
CA TRP A 71 -2.36 21.34 4.34
C TRP A 71 -2.91 20.08 3.65
N LEU A 72 -2.67 18.88 4.21
CA LEU A 72 -3.18 17.63 3.66
C LEU A 72 -4.72 17.60 3.69
N ASN A 73 -5.32 18.04 4.78
CA ASN A 73 -6.77 18.10 4.93
C ASN A 73 -7.39 19.06 3.90
N GLU A 74 -6.78 20.23 3.71
CA GLU A 74 -7.19 21.20 2.69
C GLU A 74 -7.08 20.60 1.28
N ALA A 75 -5.95 19.97 0.95
CA ALA A 75 -5.71 19.36 -0.35
C ALA A 75 -6.68 18.22 -0.67
N ILE A 76 -7.03 17.39 0.32
CA ILE A 76 -8.03 16.33 0.16
C ILE A 76 -9.42 16.94 -0.05
N THR A 77 -9.80 17.92 0.78
CA THR A 77 -11.09 18.61 0.72
C THR A 77 -11.28 19.28 -0.64
N GLU A 78 -10.25 19.94 -1.16
CA GLU A 78 -10.27 20.54 -2.49
C GLU A 78 -10.46 19.49 -3.59
N LYS A 79 -9.80 18.34 -3.53
CA LYS A 79 -10.02 17.24 -4.50
C LYS A 79 -11.47 16.75 -4.48
N PHE A 80 -12.11 16.68 -3.31
CA PHE A 80 -13.54 16.34 -3.22
C PHE A 80 -14.41 17.43 -3.86
N HIS A 81 -14.17 18.71 -3.55
CA HIS A 81 -14.92 19.82 -4.15
C HIS A 81 -14.78 19.87 -5.68
N GLN A 82 -13.61 19.50 -6.20
CA GLN A 82 -13.34 19.42 -7.64
C GLN A 82 -13.84 18.11 -8.28
N ASN A 83 -14.53 17.24 -7.54
CA ASN A 83 -15.01 15.93 -8.00
C ASN A 83 -13.90 15.03 -8.58
N LYS A 84 -12.69 15.11 -8.01
CA LYS A 84 -11.51 14.33 -8.41
C LYS A 84 -11.33 13.03 -7.63
N VAL A 85 -12.19 12.76 -6.65
CA VAL A 85 -12.15 11.53 -5.85
C VAL A 85 -13.15 10.53 -6.42
N ARG A 86 -12.70 9.31 -6.71
CA ARG A 86 -13.54 8.22 -7.19
C ARG A 86 -13.36 7.00 -6.31
N HIS A 87 -14.47 6.40 -5.90
CA HIS A 87 -14.48 5.13 -5.17
C HIS A 87 -14.88 4.02 -6.13
N TYR A 88 -14.01 3.02 -6.28
CA TYR A 88 -14.24 1.85 -7.10
C TYR A 88 -14.36 0.63 -6.18
N THR A 89 -15.51 -0.04 -6.23
CA THR A 89 -15.79 -1.22 -5.41
C THR A 89 -15.33 -2.52 -6.06
N GLU A 90 -15.21 -2.52 -7.39
CA GLU A 90 -14.74 -3.64 -8.19
C GLU A 90 -13.25 -3.49 -8.55
N PRO A 91 -12.55 -4.60 -8.88
CA PRO A 91 -11.18 -4.53 -9.37
C PRO A 91 -11.07 -3.64 -10.61
N VAL A 92 -10.13 -2.69 -10.58
CA VAL A 92 -9.86 -1.76 -11.68
C VAL A 92 -8.40 -1.79 -12.09
N ILE A 93 -8.13 -1.50 -13.35
CA ILE A 93 -6.78 -1.21 -13.87
C ILE A 93 -6.62 0.31 -13.84
N ILE A 94 -5.59 0.79 -13.15
CA ILE A 94 -5.23 2.20 -13.10
C ILE A 94 -3.98 2.39 -13.96
N VAL A 95 -4.04 3.36 -14.86
CA VAL A 95 -2.91 3.81 -15.68
C VAL A 95 -2.53 5.20 -15.15
N GLU A 96 -1.34 5.31 -14.56
CA GLU A 96 -0.76 6.56 -14.07
C GLU A 96 0.42 6.95 -14.99
N ASP A 97 0.70 8.25 -15.12
CA ASP A 97 1.83 8.80 -15.90
C ASP A 97 3.19 8.61 -15.20
#